data_AF-A0AAX3HD53-F1
#
_entry.id   AF-A0AAX3HD53-F1
#
_cell.length_a   1.000
_cell.length_b   1.000
_cell.length_c   1.000
_cell.angle_alpha   90.00
_cell.angle_beta   90.00
_cell.angle_gamma   90.00
#
_symmetry.space_group_name_H-M   'P 1'
#
loop_
_entity.id
_entity.type
_entity.pdbx_description
1 polymer ?
#
loop_
_entity_poly.entity_id
_entity_poly.type
_entity_poly.pdbx_seq_one_letter_code
_entity_poly.pdbx_strand_id
1 'polypeptide(L)' 'MKLTYDDKVQIYELRKQGYSLEKLSNKFEINNSNIRYMIKLIDR' A
#
# COMPACT_ATOMS: atom_id res chain seq x y z
N MET A 1 4.07 -7.18 11.38
CA MET A 1 2.85 -7.77 10.76
C MET A 1 3.18 -8.14 9.32
N LYS A 2 2.77 -9.30 8.81
CA LYS A 2 2.94 -9.67 7.40
C LYS A 2 1.68 -9.22 6.66
N LEU A 3 1.81 -8.36 5.64
CA LEU A 3 0.68 -7.99 4.79
C LEU A 3 0.12 -9.25 4.12
N THR A 4 -1.17 -9.49 4.34
CA THR A 4 -1.91 -10.53 3.62
C THR A 4 -2.03 -10.16 2.14
N TYR A 5 -2.48 -11.10 1.31
CA TYR A 5 -2.75 -10.79 -0.09
C TYR A 5 -3.86 -9.73 -0.21
N ASP A 6 -4.91 -9.85 0.58
CA ASP A 6 -6.02 -8.89 0.62
C ASP A 6 -5.54 -7.48 1.02
N ASP A 7 -4.65 -7.36 2.00
CA ASP A 7 -4.09 -6.07 2.38
C ASP A 7 -3.38 -5.39 1.22
N LYS A 8 -2.60 -6.15 0.44
CA LYS A 8 -1.87 -5.63 -0.73
C LYS A 8 -2.82 -5.14 -1.81
N VAL A 9 -3.88 -5.90 -2.09
CA VAL A 9 -4.93 -5.52 -3.04
C VAL A 9 -5.62 -4.23 -2.57
N GLN A 10 -5.98 -4.17 -1.28
CA GLN A 10 -6.67 -3.01 -0.71
C GLN A 10 -5.79 -1.75 -0.73
N ILE A 11 -4.49 -1.86 -0.42
CA ILE A 11 -3.55 -0.73 -0.49
C ILE A 11 -3.45 -0.22 -1.94
N TYR A 12 -3.42 -1.12 -2.94
CA TYR A 12 -3.32 -0.73 -4.35
C TYR A 12 -4.60 -0.04 -4.85
N GLU A 13 -5.77 -0.58 -4.53
CA GLU A 13 -7.09 0.03 -4.80
C GLU A 13 -7.18 1.44 -4.20
N LEU A 14 -6.87 1.58 -2.91
CA LEU A 14 -6.88 2.88 -2.21
C LEU A 14 -5.88 3.85 -2.83
N ARG A 15 -4.71 3.38 -3.26
CA ARG A 15 -3.73 4.22 -3.97
C ARG A 15 -4.29 4.75 -5.28
N LYS A 16 -5.03 3.93 -6.05
CA LYS A 16 -5.71 4.35 -7.28
C LYS A 16 -6.86 5.33 -7.03
N GLN A 17 -7.52 5.24 -5.88
CA GLN A 17 -8.52 6.22 -5.43
C GLN A 17 -7.93 7.56 -4.98
N GLY A 18 -6.60 7.72 -4.96
CA GLY A 18 -5.92 8.97 -4.62
C GLY A 18 -5.54 9.11 -3.14
N TYR A 19 -5.56 8.02 -2.37
CA TYR A 19 -5.06 8.07 -0.99
C TYR A 19 -3.55 8.39 -0.95
N SER A 20 -3.18 9.24 0.01
CA SER A 20 -1.77 9.55 0.27
C SER A 20 -1.05 8.37 0.92
N LEU A 21 0.26 8.26 0.68
CA LEU A 21 1.09 7.21 1.27
C LEU A 21 1.05 7.27 2.80
N GLU A 22 1.04 8.46 3.41
CA GLU A 22 0.96 8.61 4.87
C GLU A 22 -0.34 8.06 5.45
N LYS A 23 -1.49 8.28 4.79
CA LYS A 23 -2.77 7.68 5.23
C LYS A 23 -2.74 6.16 5.16
N LEU A 24 -2.14 5.61 4.10
CA LEU A 24 -1.97 4.17 3.94
C LEU A 24 -0.99 3.59 4.96
N SER A 25 0.12 4.29 5.20
CA SER A 25 1.15 3.90 6.16
C SER A 25 0.60 3.83 7.58
N ASN A 26 -0.17 4.85 7.99
CA ASN A 26 -0.82 4.87 9.30
C ASN A 26 -1.93 3.82 9.43
N LYS A 27 -2.72 3.60 8.37
CA LYS A 27 -3.84 2.65 8.40
C LYS A 27 -3.39 1.19 8.46
N PHE A 28 -2.33 0.85 7.72
CA PHE A 28 -1.81 -0.52 7.62
C PHE A 28 -0.57 -0.75 8.49
N GLU A 29 -0.15 0.24 9.28
CA GLU A 29 1.04 0.22 10.14
C GLU A 29 2.30 -0.26 9.39
N ILE A 30 2.46 0.22 8.16
CA ILE A 30 3.58 -0.12 7.26
C ILE A 30 4.32 1.14 6.82
N ASN A 31 5.62 1.01 6.59
CA ASN A 31 6.41 2.13 6.10
C ASN A 31 6.00 2.56 4.68
N ASN A 32 6.03 3.87 4.44
CA ASN A 32 5.84 4.47 3.11
C ASN A 32 6.73 3.86 2.03
N SER A 33 7.96 3.46 2.38
CA SER A 33 8.91 2.79 1.48
C SER A 33 8.39 1.43 1.00
N ASN A 34 7.78 0.64 1.88
CA ASN A 34 7.20 -0.66 1.55
C ASN A 34 6.00 -0.51 0.62
N ILE A 35 5.13 0.47 0.88
CA ILE A 35 3.99 0.78 0.02
C ILE A 35 4.47 1.18 -1.38
N ARG A 36 5.46 2.08 -1.47
CA ARG A 36 6.04 2.51 -2.75
C ARG A 36 6.66 1.33 -3.52
N TYR A 37 7.38 0.46 -2.82
CA TYR A 37 7.95 -0.74 -3.43
C TYR A 37 6.87 -1.68 -3.96
N MET A 38 5.82 -1.94 -3.17
CA MET A 38 4.70 -2.78 -3.58
C MET A 38 3.98 -2.24 -4.82
N ILE A 39 3.67 -0.93 -4.85
CA ILE A 39 3.04 -0.29 -6.02
C ILE A 39 3.93 -0.47 -7.27
N LYS A 40 5.24 -0.23 -7.13
CA LYS A 40 6.20 -0.40 -8.23
C LYS A 40 6.27 -1.83 -8.76
N LEU A 41 6.04 -2.84 -7.91
CA LEU A 41 5.98 -4.23 -8.33
C LEU A 41 4.69 -4.58 -9.09
N ILE A 42 3.57 -3.94 -8.75
CA ILE A 42 2.26 -4.18 -9.40
C ILE A 42 2.17 -3.45 -10.74
N ASP A 43 2.73 -2.23 -10.83
CA ASP A 43 2.71 -1.44 -12.06
C ASP A 43 3.70 -1.95 -13.14
N ARG A 44 4.51 -2.97 -12.84
CA ARG A 44 5.47 -3.59 -13.77
C ARG A 44 4.86 -4.81 -14.45
#